data_AF-A0A7X8BHA5-F1
#
_entry.id   AF-A0A7X8BHA5-F1
#
_cell.length_a   1.000
_cell.length_b   1.000
_cell.length_c   1.000
_cell.angle_alpha   90.00
_cell.angle_beta   90.00
_cell.angle_gamma   90.00
#
_symmetry.space_group_name_H-M   'P 1'
#
loop_
_entity.id
_entity.type
_entity.pdbx_description
1 polymer ?
#
loop_
_entity_poly.entity_id
_entity_poly.type
_entity_poly.pdbx_seq_one_letter_code
_entity_poly.pdbx_strand_id
1 'polypeptide(L)'
;MKRNWRSGRKGFTLLEVLVAVSILGLAGAGALRLVYLSEKALDEARQERMFTEEVSRLRLDLLYKRVPENGTSGDLSWETRPASRPFLDNRWTLRYRVVSVKSKNRFMELILP
;
A
#
# COMPACT_ATOMS: atom_id res chain seq x y z
N MET A 1 58.46 31.00 4.43
CA MET A 1 58.83 29.58 4.63
C MET A 1 57.79 28.70 3.91
N LYS A 2 58.16 28.04 2.80
CA LYS A 2 57.23 27.16 2.04
C LYS A 2 57.28 25.75 2.62
N ARG A 3 56.18 25.27 3.21
CA ARG A 3 56.02 23.86 3.64
C ARG A 3 55.76 22.99 2.42
N ASN A 4 56.82 22.35 1.92
CA ASN A 4 56.71 21.32 0.90
C ASN A 4 56.12 20.05 1.50
N TRP A 5 54.80 19.87 1.38
CA TRP A 5 54.18 18.57 1.55
C TRP A 5 54.54 17.71 0.34
N ARG A 6 55.64 16.96 0.46
CA ARG A 6 55.85 15.78 -0.38
C ARG A 6 54.76 14.78 -0.02
N SER A 7 53.66 14.78 -0.77
CA SER A 7 52.69 13.70 -0.79
C SER A 7 53.39 12.47 -1.36
N GLY A 8 54.11 11.74 -0.51
CA GLY A 8 54.56 10.40 -0.82
C GLY A 8 53.34 9.56 -1.14
N ARG A 9 53.17 9.19 -2.42
CA ARG A 9 52.15 8.24 -2.87
C ARG A 9 52.44 6.89 -2.19
N LYS A 10 51.86 6.67 -1.01
CA LYS A 10 51.76 5.33 -0.41
C LYS A 10 50.70 4.57 -1.19
N GLY A 11 51.10 3.47 -1.83
CA GLY A 11 50.15 2.54 -2.45
C GLY A 11 49.28 1.86 -1.39
N PHE A 12 48.13 1.34 -1.82
CA PHE A 12 47.23 0.59 -0.96
C PHE A 12 47.84 -0.76 -0.60
N THR A 13 47.71 -1.15 0.67
CA THR A 13 48.13 -2.49 1.10
C THR A 13 47.08 -3.53 0.70
N LEU A 14 47.50 -4.79 0.54
CA LEU A 14 46.60 -5.89 0.17
C LEU A 14 45.48 -6.09 1.21
N LEU A 15 45.82 -5.92 2.50
CA LEU A 15 44.86 -5.94 3.61
C LEU A 15 43.80 -4.84 3.46
N GLU A 16 44.21 -3.62 3.15
CA GLU A 16 43.32 -2.47 3.02
C GLU A 16 42.33 -2.63 1.87
N VAL A 17 42.79 -3.17 0.73
CA VAL A 17 41.92 -3.50 -0.39
C VAL A 17 40.92 -4.61 0.00
N LEU A 18 41.37 -5.64 0.71
CA LEU A 18 40.52 -6.75 1.12
C LEU A 18 39.43 -6.29 2.10
N VAL A 19 39.78 -5.41 3.04
CA VAL A 19 38.81 -4.78 3.95
C VAL A 19 37.82 -3.92 3.17
N ALA A 20 38.29 -3.09 2.24
CA ALA A 20 37.42 -2.24 1.43
C ALA A 20 36.42 -3.07 0.61
N VAL A 21 36.88 -4.14 -0.06
CA VAL A 21 36.02 -5.05 -0.83
C VAL A 21 35.02 -5.77 0.07
N SER A 22 35.44 -6.18 1.28
CA SER A 22 34.56 -6.85 2.24
C SER A 22 33.43 -5.93 2.69
N ILE A 23 33.74 -4.67 2.99
CA ILE A 23 32.74 -3.64 3.33
C ILE A 23 31.81 -3.40 2.13
N LEU A 24 32.36 -3.27 0.93
CA LEU A 24 31.58 -3.06 -0.29
C LEU A 24 30.60 -4.21 -0.55
N GLY A 25 31.06 -5.46 -0.36
CA GLY A 25 30.25 -6.66 -0.54
C GLY A 25 29.09 -6.74 0.47
N LEU A 26 29.37 -6.47 1.75
CA LEU A 26 28.35 -6.45 2.80
C LEU A 26 27.35 -5.31 2.58
N ALA A 27 27.83 -4.11 2.23
CA ALA A 27 26.97 -2.97 1.93
C ALA A 27 26.08 -3.24 0.71
N GLY A 28 26.64 -3.82 -0.36
CA GLY A 28 25.89 -4.19 -1.56
C GLY A 28 24.83 -5.26 -1.28
N ALA A 29 25.17 -6.30 -0.52
CA ALA A 29 24.21 -7.33 -0.12
C ALA A 29 23.06 -6.75 0.73
N GLY A 30 23.38 -5.84 1.66
CA GLY A 30 22.38 -5.13 2.46
C GLY A 30 21.45 -4.26 1.61
N ALA A 31 22.01 -3.49 0.67
CA ALA A 31 21.25 -2.64 -0.24
C ALA A 31 20.28 -3.45 -1.11
N LEU A 32 20.75 -4.56 -1.71
CA LEU A 32 19.89 -5.43 -2.52
C LEU A 32 18.73 -6.02 -1.72
N ARG A 33 18.98 -6.43 -0.48
CA ARG A 33 17.92 -6.95 0.41
C ARG A 33 16.86 -5.89 0.72
N LEU A 34 17.29 -4.64 0.96
CA LEU A 34 16.36 -3.54 1.22
C LEU A 34 15.53 -3.20 -0.01
N VAL A 35 16.13 -3.17 -1.20
CA VAL A 35 15.42 -2.96 -2.47
C VAL A 35 14.35 -4.03 -2.65
N TYR A 36 14.71 -5.31 -2.49
CA TYR A 36 13.77 -6.42 -2.62
C TYR A 36 12.60 -6.33 -1.64
N LEU A 37 12.88 -6.01 -0.37
CA LEU A 37 11.82 -5.82 0.63
C LEU A 37 10.92 -4.62 0.30
N SER A 38 11.50 -3.54 -0.23
CA SER A 38 10.77 -2.34 -0.63
C SER A 38 9.88 -2.60 -1.84
N GLU A 39 10.37 -3.33 -2.85
CA GLU A 39 9.56 -3.73 -4.00
C GLU A 39 8.37 -4.59 -3.57
N LYS A 40 8.58 -5.56 -2.68
CA LYS A 40 7.49 -6.40 -2.16
C LYS A 40 6.45 -5.57 -1.42
N ALA A 41 6.88 -4.68 -0.53
CA ALA A 41 5.98 -3.81 0.22
C ALA A 41 5.24 -2.83 -0.71
N LEU A 42 5.92 -2.32 -1.75
CA LEU A 42 5.33 -1.43 -2.73
C LEU A 42 4.30 -2.14 -3.60
N ASP A 43 4.54 -3.39 -4.00
CA ASP A 43 3.59 -4.19 -4.77
C ASP A 43 2.31 -4.46 -3.95
N GLU A 44 2.47 -4.84 -2.69
CA GLU A 44 1.34 -5.03 -1.77
C GLU A 44 0.55 -3.73 -1.55
N ALA A 45 1.25 -2.61 -1.35
CA ALA A 45 0.62 -1.29 -1.23
C ALA A 45 -0.07 -0.84 -2.53
N ARG A 46 0.46 -1.21 -3.70
CA ARG A 46 -0.14 -0.90 -4.99
C ARG A 46 -1.43 -1.69 -5.20
N GLN A 47 -1.44 -2.97 -4.83
CA GLN A 47 -2.65 -3.79 -4.86
C GLN A 47 -3.74 -3.23 -3.92
N GLU A 48 -3.36 -2.79 -2.72
CA GLU A 48 -4.29 -2.14 -1.78
C GLU A 48 -4.89 -0.86 -2.36
N ARG A 49 -4.06 -0.02 -2.98
CA ARG A 49 -4.52 1.23 -3.61
C ARG A 49 -5.48 0.96 -4.76
N MET A 50 -5.18 -0.01 -5.63
CA MET A 50 -6.07 -0.35 -6.74
C MET A 50 -7.43 -0.83 -6.24
N PHE A 51 -7.45 -1.72 -5.24
CA PHE A 51 -8.69 -2.18 -4.61
C PHE A 51 -9.50 -1.02 -4.00
N THR A 52 -8.84 -0.14 -3.24
CA THR A 52 -9.49 1.02 -2.61
C THR A 52 -10.08 1.97 -3.66
N GLU A 53 -9.36 2.18 -4.77
CA GLU A 53 -9.82 3.05 -5.85
C GLU A 53 -11.04 2.45 -6.58
N GLU A 54 -11.03 1.16 -6.88
CA GLU A 54 -12.18 0.47 -7.48
C GLU A 54 -13.41 0.51 -6.57
N VAL A 55 -13.22 0.27 -5.27
CA VAL A 55 -14.29 0.37 -4.27
C VAL A 55 -14.82 1.81 -4.17
N SER A 56 -13.95 2.82 -4.25
CA SER A 56 -14.36 4.23 -4.26
C SER A 56 -15.19 4.57 -5.50
N ARG A 57 -14.80 4.08 -6.68
CA ARG A 57 -15.59 4.23 -7.92
C ARG A 57 -16.94 3.54 -7.80
N LEU A 58 -16.98 2.30 -7.31
CA LEU A 58 -18.22 1.56 -7.07
C LEU A 58 -19.15 2.32 -6.11
N ARG A 59 -18.60 2.90 -5.03
CA ARG A 59 -19.37 3.74 -4.10
C ARG A 59 -20.02 4.92 -4.80
N LEU A 60 -19.29 5.61 -5.68
CA LEU A 60 -19.82 6.74 -6.44
C LEU A 60 -20.92 6.26 -7.41
N ASP A 61 -20.71 5.16 -8.12
CA ASP A 61 -21.71 4.66 -9.07
C ASP A 61 -22.98 4.16 -8.38
N LEU A 62 -22.88 3.58 -7.18
CA LEU A 62 -24.03 3.23 -6.34
C LEU A 62 -24.76 4.48 -5.83
N LEU A 63 -24.03 5.52 -5.42
CA LEU A 63 -24.62 6.80 -4.98
C LEU A 63 -25.39 7.49 -6.11
N TYR A 64 -24.85 7.42 -7.34
CA TYR A 64 -25.48 7.98 -8.54
C TYR A 64 -26.45 7.02 -9.25
N LYS A 65 -26.75 5.84 -8.67
CA LYS A 65 -27.64 4.81 -9.24
C LYS A 65 -27.26 4.37 -10.67
N ARG A 66 -25.97 4.41 -11.00
CA ARG A 66 -25.44 3.98 -12.30
C ARG A 66 -25.24 2.46 -12.39
N VAL A 67 -25.17 1.78 -11.26
CA VAL A 67 -25.14 0.30 -11.16
C VAL A 67 -26.26 -0.21 -10.27
N PRO A 68 -26.71 -1.46 -10.49
CA PRO A 68 -27.72 -2.10 -9.66
C PRO A 68 -27.25 -2.29 -8.21
N GLU A 69 -28.20 -2.32 -7.27
CA GLU A 69 -27.93 -2.41 -5.82
C GLU A 69 -27.20 -3.70 -5.44
N ASN A 70 -27.32 -4.77 -6.23
CA ASN A 70 -26.56 -6.01 -6.10
C ASN A 70 -25.97 -6.35 -7.47
N GLY A 71 -24.72 -6.81 -7.49
CA GLY A 71 -24.09 -7.16 -8.75
C GLY A 71 -22.64 -7.55 -8.62
N THR A 72 -22.06 -7.86 -9.79
CA THR A 72 -20.64 -8.15 -9.96
C THR A 72 -20.07 -7.21 -11.02
N SER A 73 -18.86 -6.70 -10.77
CA SER A 73 -18.09 -5.88 -11.71
C SER A 73 -16.64 -6.30 -11.62
N GLY A 74 -16.13 -6.94 -12.68
CA GLY A 74 -14.79 -7.52 -12.69
C GLY A 74 -14.59 -8.53 -11.57
N ASP A 75 -13.63 -8.26 -10.68
CA ASP A 75 -13.29 -9.10 -9.53
C ASP A 75 -14.04 -8.70 -8.24
N LEU A 76 -14.98 -7.76 -8.30
CA LEU A 76 -15.76 -7.26 -7.18
C LEU A 76 -17.20 -7.79 -7.25
N SER A 77 -17.69 -8.32 -6.14
CA SER A 77 -19.09 -8.66 -5.92
C SER A 77 -19.62 -7.81 -4.77
N TRP A 78 -20.81 -7.22 -4.90
CA TRP A 78 -21.41 -6.45 -3.83
C TRP A 78 -22.86 -6.80 -3.56
N GLU A 79 -23.20 -6.80 -2.28
CA GLU A 79 -24.56 -6.92 -1.77
C GLU A 79 -24.91 -5.67 -0.97
N THR A 80 -26.01 -5.01 -1.33
CA THR A 80 -26.57 -3.90 -0.56
C THR A 80 -27.65 -4.43 0.37
N ARG A 81 -27.50 -4.19 1.67
CA ARG A 81 -28.50 -4.52 2.70
C ARG A 81 -29.03 -3.24 3.35
N PRO A 82 -30.35 -3.02 3.37
CA PRO A 82 -30.93 -1.91 4.12
C PRO A 82 -30.77 -2.17 5.62
N ALA A 83 -30.25 -1.19 6.34
CA ALA A 83 -30.10 -1.21 7.79
C ALA A 83 -30.82 -0.01 8.41
N SER A 84 -31.46 -0.24 9.54
CA SER A 84 -32.15 0.81 10.30
C SER A 84 -31.68 0.74 11.74
N ARG A 85 -31.13 1.85 12.25
CA ARG A 85 -30.70 1.94 13.64
C ARG A 85 -31.44 3.08 14.33
N PRO A 86 -32.00 2.85 15.53
CA PRO A 86 -32.55 3.93 16.34
C PRO A 86 -31.44 4.88 16.75
N PHE A 87 -31.72 6.17 16.70
CA PHE A 87 -30.82 7.26 17.05
C PHE A 87 -31.58 8.27 17.92
N LEU A 88 -30.90 8.88 18.89
CA LEU A 88 -31.48 9.90 19.79
C LEU A 88 -32.71 9.41 20.59
N ASP A 89 -32.47 8.51 21.56
CA ASP A 89 -33.51 7.97 22.46
C ASP A 89 -34.74 7.38 21.74
N ASN A 90 -34.52 6.62 20.66
CA ASN A 90 -35.59 6.03 19.84
C ASN A 90 -36.53 7.05 19.17
N ARG A 91 -36.22 8.36 19.22
CA ARG A 91 -37.06 9.40 18.60
C ARG A 91 -36.84 9.53 17.10
N TRP A 92 -35.70 9.05 16.59
CA TRP A 92 -35.32 9.11 15.18
C TRP A 92 -34.82 7.75 14.71
N THR A 93 -35.18 7.33 13.50
CA THR A 93 -34.65 6.12 12.86
C THR A 93 -33.75 6.50 11.70
N LEU A 94 -32.44 6.24 11.83
CA LEU A 94 -31.50 6.40 10.73
C LEU A 94 -31.60 5.18 9.82
N ARG A 95 -32.12 5.41 8.61
CA ARG A 95 -32.08 4.43 7.52
C ARG A 95 -30.78 4.64 6.77
N TYR A 96 -29.96 3.60 6.69
CA TYR A 96 -28.73 3.60 5.92
C TYR A 96 -28.62 2.28 5.15
N ARG A 97 -27.74 2.24 4.17
CA ARG A 97 -27.50 1.06 3.35
C ARG A 97 -26.09 0.56 3.64
N VAL A 98 -25.95 -0.72 3.98
CA VAL A 98 -24.64 -1.36 4.13
C VAL A 98 -24.34 -2.09 2.84
N VAL A 99 -23.22 -1.78 2.22
CA VAL A 99 -22.74 -2.46 1.02
C VAL A 99 -21.56 -3.31 1.40
N SER A 100 -21.76 -4.61 1.37
CA SER A 100 -20.70 -5.59 1.60
C SER A 100 -20.04 -5.88 0.26
N VAL A 101 -18.83 -5.36 0.06
CA VAL A 101 -18.03 -5.58 -1.15
C VAL A 101 -17.03 -6.70 -0.87
N LYS A 102 -17.11 -7.76 -1.67
CA LYS A 102 -16.23 -8.91 -1.62
C LYS A 102 -15.43 -9.00 -2.92
N SER A 103 -14.11 -8.99 -2.80
CA SER A 103 -13.21 -9.42 -3.86
C SER A 103 -12.44 -10.65 -3.40
N LYS A 104 -11.95 -11.47 -4.33
CA LYS A 104 -11.39 -12.83 -4.13
C LYS A 104 -10.79 -13.14 -2.74
N ASN A 105 -9.96 -12.27 -2.17
CA ASN A 105 -9.34 -12.46 -0.85
C ASN A 105 -9.55 -11.31 0.15
N ARG A 106 -10.43 -10.35 -0.14
CA ARG A 106 -10.62 -9.10 0.64
C ARG A 106 -12.10 -8.73 0.77
N PHE A 107 -12.46 -8.21 1.93
CA PHE A 107 -13.82 -7.82 2.26
C PHE A 107 -13.82 -6.39 2.81
N MET A 108 -14.73 -5.55 2.31
CA MET A 108 -14.89 -4.18 2.78
C MET A 108 -16.37 -3.85 2.91
N GLU A 109 -16.77 -3.32 4.06
CA GLU A 109 -18.12 -2.81 4.28
C GLU A 109 -18.15 -1.31 4.06
N LEU A 110 -19.06 -0.84 3.21
CA LEU A 110 -19.34 0.57 3.02
C LEU A 110 -20.69 0.93 3.61
N ILE A 111 -20.73 2.05 4.31
CA ILE A 111 -21.96 2.67 4.79
C ILE A 111 -22.34 3.76 3.79
N LEU A 112 -23.49 3.57 3.14
CA LEU A 112 -24.13 4.54 2.27
C LEU A 112 -25.31 5.18 3.02
N PRO A 113 -25.50 6.51 2.92
CA PRO A 113 -26.66 7.20 3.47
C PRO A 113 -27.96 6.85 2.73
#